data_AF-A0A7V2J659-F1
#
_entry.id   AF-A0A7V2J659-F1
#
_cell.length_a   1.000
_cell.length_b   1.000
_cell.length_c   1.000
_cell.angle_alpha   90.00
_cell.angle_beta   90.00
_cell.angle_gamma   90.00
#
_symmetry.space_group_name_H-M   'P 1'
#
loop_
_entity.id
_entity.type
_entity.pdbx_description
1 polymer ?
#
loop_
_entity_poly.entity_id
_entity_poly.type
_entity_poly.pdbx_seq_one_letter_code
_entity_poly.pdbx_strand_id
1 'polypeptide(L)'
;VDALAKESTERTDSIAILPGFLSTEDIRHLKDIGRSYNVPFTILPDISDTLDGPALREYEKIPHGGTEIPSIEKLGSAAAAIEFGWTIDDKDSAGLLLKENFGVDHHRLGLPIGLRETDAFFKTLNQLTGLDTPAVYENQRGRLIDSLADGHKYVFGKRAIVYGEEDLVIGMTSFLAEIGVQPVLCASGGKSGRLENAVKSVCDGLVSDAPQIYEGMDFYEIEKLAEKLEPDILIGHSKGYQLARKMNIPIVRVGFPIHDRIGGQRILHIGYQGAQQLFDTIANALLTKKQNDSKTGYSYM
;
A
#
# COMPACT_ATOMS: atom_id res chain seq x y z
N VAL A 1 -1.39 -22.43 -1.18
CA VAL A 1 -0.16 -22.84 -1.89
C VAL A 1 0.19 -24.28 -1.54
N ASP A 2 0.38 -24.59 -0.26
CA ASP A 2 0.74 -25.94 0.24
C ASP A 2 -0.02 -27.11 -0.43
N ALA A 3 -1.34 -27.02 -0.51
CA ALA A 3 -2.18 -28.10 -1.04
C ALA A 3 -2.20 -28.24 -2.57
N LEU A 4 -1.74 -27.25 -3.33
CA LEU A 4 -1.98 -27.17 -4.78
C LEU A 4 -0.72 -26.97 -5.61
N ALA A 5 0.27 -26.24 -5.12
CA ALA A 5 1.52 -26.02 -5.85
C ALA A 5 2.24 -27.37 -6.05
N LYS A 6 2.74 -27.60 -7.28
CA LYS A 6 3.40 -28.85 -7.65
C LYS A 6 4.88 -28.63 -7.88
N GLU A 7 5.66 -29.64 -7.51
CA GLU A 7 7.09 -29.68 -7.81
C GLU A 7 7.31 -29.78 -9.33
N SER A 8 8.32 -29.06 -9.82
CA SER A 8 8.73 -29.10 -11.22
C SER A 8 10.25 -29.09 -11.30
N THR A 9 10.80 -29.87 -12.23
CA THR A 9 12.24 -29.90 -12.55
C THR A 9 12.67 -28.72 -13.40
N GLU A 10 11.74 -28.00 -14.03
CA GLU A 10 11.99 -26.84 -14.87
C GLU A 10 11.38 -25.57 -14.24
N ARG A 11 12.13 -24.47 -14.30
CA ARG A 11 11.66 -23.14 -13.91
C ARG A 11 11.03 -22.43 -15.11
N THR A 12 9.89 -21.79 -14.89
CA THR A 12 9.27 -20.87 -15.84
C THR A 12 9.85 -19.47 -15.67
N ASP A 13 9.60 -18.57 -16.63
CA ASP A 13 9.90 -17.14 -16.56
C ASP A 13 8.90 -16.35 -15.70
N SER A 14 7.86 -17.01 -15.19
CA SER A 14 6.80 -16.37 -14.42
C SER A 14 7.27 -15.98 -13.03
N ILE A 15 6.83 -14.82 -12.56
CA ILE A 15 7.04 -14.35 -11.20
C ILE A 15 5.72 -14.49 -10.42
N ALA A 16 5.78 -15.15 -9.26
CA ALA A 16 4.68 -15.20 -8.33
C ALA A 16 4.62 -13.87 -7.56
N ILE A 17 3.46 -13.23 -7.53
CA ILE A 17 3.22 -12.02 -6.75
C ILE A 17 2.22 -12.37 -5.65
N LEU A 18 2.65 -12.23 -4.40
CA LEU A 18 1.83 -12.46 -3.21
C LEU A 18 1.49 -11.08 -2.64
N PRO A 19 0.34 -10.49 -3.02
CA PRO A 19 0.09 -9.08 -2.82
C PRO A 19 -0.27 -8.70 -1.38
N GLY A 20 -0.59 -9.67 -0.52
CA GLY A 20 -1.17 -9.39 0.79
C GLY A 20 -2.56 -8.74 0.64
N PHE A 21 -2.82 -7.71 1.46
CA PHE A 21 -4.10 -7.01 1.48
C PHE A 21 -4.06 -5.74 0.61
N LEU A 22 -4.34 -5.88 -0.69
CA LEU A 22 -4.40 -4.77 -1.65
C LEU A 22 -5.81 -4.53 -2.19
N SER A 23 -6.06 -3.33 -2.73
CA SER A 23 -7.33 -3.01 -3.37
C SER A 23 -7.47 -3.72 -4.73
N THR A 24 -8.68 -3.69 -5.32
CA THR A 24 -8.88 -4.26 -6.65
C THR A 24 -8.10 -3.49 -7.71
N GLU A 25 -7.96 -2.17 -7.55
CA GLU A 25 -7.18 -1.34 -8.47
C GLU A 25 -5.67 -1.56 -8.36
N ASP A 26 -5.16 -1.75 -7.14
CA ASP A 26 -3.76 -2.10 -6.91
C ASP A 26 -3.39 -3.41 -7.61
N ILE A 27 -4.26 -4.42 -7.55
CA ILE A 27 -4.02 -5.71 -8.22
C ILE A 27 -4.05 -5.57 -9.75
N ARG A 28 -4.95 -4.76 -10.31
CA ARG A 28 -4.92 -4.45 -11.76
C ARG A 28 -3.62 -3.77 -12.15
N HIS A 29 -3.16 -2.84 -11.32
CA HIS A 29 -1.88 -2.15 -11.56
C HIS A 29 -0.69 -3.13 -11.58
N LEU A 30 -0.65 -4.11 -10.67
CA LEU A 30 0.35 -5.18 -10.71
C LEU A 30 0.31 -5.99 -12.02
N LYS A 31 -0.90 -6.32 -12.53
CA LYS A 31 -1.06 -6.99 -13.83
C LYS A 31 -0.49 -6.14 -14.96
N ASP A 32 -0.73 -4.84 -14.95
CA ASP A 32 -0.23 -3.91 -15.97
C ASP A 32 1.29 -3.74 -15.91
N ILE A 33 1.88 -3.78 -14.71
CA ILE A 33 3.35 -3.81 -14.53
C ILE A 33 3.92 -5.08 -15.17
N GLY A 34 3.39 -6.26 -14.85
CA GLY A 34 3.84 -7.52 -15.45
C GLY A 34 3.74 -7.51 -16.97
N ARG A 35 2.62 -7.04 -17.52
CA ARG A 35 2.43 -6.87 -18.98
C ARG A 35 3.46 -5.93 -19.60
N SER A 36 3.78 -4.81 -18.94
CA SER A 36 4.74 -3.82 -19.44
C SER A 36 6.18 -4.33 -19.44
N TYR A 37 6.53 -5.22 -18.51
CA TYR A 37 7.79 -5.96 -18.52
C TYR A 37 7.81 -7.12 -19.52
N ASN A 38 6.66 -7.49 -20.09
CA ASN A 38 6.47 -8.74 -20.83
C ASN A 38 6.87 -9.97 -19.99
N VAL A 39 6.55 -9.94 -18.69
CA VAL A 39 6.84 -11.00 -17.73
C VAL A 39 5.53 -11.55 -17.17
N PRO A 40 5.29 -12.88 -17.23
CA PRO A 40 4.06 -13.45 -16.70
C PRO A 40 4.00 -13.30 -15.17
N PHE A 41 3.02 -12.57 -14.67
CA PHE A 41 2.75 -12.50 -13.23
C PHE A 41 1.62 -13.46 -12.85
N THR A 42 1.89 -14.34 -11.88
CA THR A 42 0.85 -15.11 -11.19
C THR A 42 0.56 -14.43 -9.86
N ILE A 43 -0.51 -13.65 -9.80
CA ILE A 43 -0.93 -12.95 -8.57
C ILE A 43 -1.83 -13.87 -7.74
N LEU A 44 -1.52 -14.06 -6.45
CA LEU A 44 -2.30 -14.91 -5.54
C LEU A 44 -2.41 -14.29 -4.14
N PRO A 45 -3.61 -13.90 -3.65
CA PRO A 45 -4.90 -13.95 -4.36
C PRO A 45 -5.07 -12.79 -5.33
N ASP A 46 -5.75 -13.06 -6.45
CA ASP A 46 -6.27 -12.03 -7.35
C ASP A 46 -7.76 -11.81 -7.06
N ILE A 47 -8.11 -10.62 -6.56
CA ILE A 47 -9.49 -10.22 -6.28
C ILE A 47 -9.99 -9.11 -7.22
N SER A 48 -9.20 -8.73 -8.23
CA SER A 48 -9.45 -7.53 -9.04
C SER A 48 -10.80 -7.54 -9.76
N ASP A 49 -11.21 -8.69 -10.29
CA ASP A 49 -12.48 -8.82 -11.02
C ASP A 49 -13.60 -9.38 -10.14
N THR A 50 -13.26 -10.23 -9.16
CA THR A 50 -14.26 -10.89 -8.31
C THR A 50 -14.93 -9.92 -7.33
N LEU A 51 -14.25 -8.82 -6.97
CA LEU A 51 -14.78 -7.78 -6.06
C LEU A 51 -15.02 -6.42 -6.72
N ASP A 52 -14.72 -6.24 -8.01
CA ASP A 52 -14.98 -4.98 -8.75
C ASP A 52 -15.14 -5.20 -10.26
N GLY A 53 -15.80 -6.28 -10.67
CA GLY A 53 -16.05 -6.62 -12.09
C GLY A 53 -17.07 -5.70 -12.78
N PRO A 54 -17.19 -5.80 -14.12
CA PRO A 54 -18.16 -5.01 -14.89
C PRO A 54 -19.61 -5.35 -14.50
N ALA A 55 -20.53 -4.43 -14.74
CA ALA A 55 -21.95 -4.70 -14.58
C ALA A 55 -22.40 -5.77 -15.59
N LEU A 56 -22.90 -6.90 -15.09
CA LEU A 56 -23.38 -8.01 -15.91
C LEU A 56 -24.87 -7.87 -16.22
N ARG A 57 -25.26 -8.31 -17.42
CA ARG A 57 -26.68 -8.38 -17.82
C ARG A 57 -27.43 -9.44 -17.02
N GLU A 58 -26.77 -10.56 -16.76
CA GLU A 58 -27.31 -11.68 -15.98
C GLU A 58 -26.50 -11.81 -14.69
N TYR A 59 -27.21 -12.08 -13.59
CA TYR A 59 -26.55 -12.26 -12.31
C TYR A 59 -25.84 -13.61 -12.25
N GLU A 60 -24.57 -13.57 -11.89
CA GLU A 60 -23.75 -14.76 -11.65
C GLU A 60 -23.51 -14.93 -10.15
N LYS A 61 -23.78 -16.12 -9.63
CA LYS A 61 -23.61 -16.42 -8.20
C LYS A 61 -22.16 -16.38 -7.74
N ILE A 62 -21.25 -16.78 -8.63
CA ILE A 62 -19.81 -16.78 -8.41
C ILE A 62 -19.24 -15.86 -9.50
N PRO A 63 -18.72 -14.69 -9.14
CA PRO A 63 -18.10 -13.78 -10.10
C PRO A 63 -16.92 -14.45 -10.82
N HIS A 64 -16.77 -14.18 -12.12
CA HIS A 64 -15.57 -14.59 -12.87
C HIS A 64 -14.30 -13.88 -12.40
N GLY A 65 -13.16 -14.46 -12.76
CA GLY A 65 -11.83 -13.92 -12.51
C GLY A 65 -11.13 -14.59 -11.32
N GLY A 66 -10.07 -13.93 -10.86
CA GLY A 66 -9.18 -14.43 -9.82
C GLY A 66 -8.15 -15.44 -10.31
N THR A 67 -7.32 -15.93 -9.37
CA THR A 67 -6.21 -16.81 -9.69
C THR A 67 -6.73 -18.21 -10.04
N GLU A 68 -6.53 -18.63 -11.29
CA GLU A 68 -6.96 -19.96 -11.72
C GLU A 68 -6.19 -21.07 -10.99
N ILE A 69 -6.86 -22.19 -10.70
CA ILE A 69 -6.23 -23.36 -10.05
C ILE A 69 -4.97 -23.82 -10.81
N PRO A 70 -4.97 -24.00 -12.16
CA PRO A 70 -3.76 -24.38 -12.89
C PRO A 70 -2.60 -23.39 -12.73
N SER A 71 -2.88 -22.11 -12.50
CA SER A 71 -1.84 -21.09 -12.22
C SER A 71 -1.25 -21.26 -10.83
N ILE A 72 -2.07 -21.63 -9.84
CA ILE A 72 -1.61 -21.96 -8.48
C ILE A 72 -0.74 -23.22 -8.50
N GLU A 73 -1.13 -24.24 -9.26
CA GLU A 73 -0.35 -25.47 -9.39
C GLU A 73 1.06 -25.21 -9.95
N LYS A 74 1.19 -24.24 -10.86
CA LYS A 74 2.47 -23.81 -11.47
C LYS A 74 3.32 -22.92 -10.57
N LEU A 75 2.86 -22.50 -9.40
CA LEU A 75 3.67 -21.63 -8.53
C LEU A 75 4.98 -22.30 -8.07
N GLY A 76 5.01 -23.63 -7.94
CA GLY A 76 6.23 -24.37 -7.61
C GLY A 76 7.29 -24.36 -8.71
N SER A 77 6.94 -23.98 -9.93
CA SER A 77 7.88 -23.79 -11.05
C SER A 77 8.26 -22.32 -11.30
N ALA A 78 7.71 -21.36 -10.57
CA ALA A 78 7.97 -19.94 -10.80
C ALA A 78 9.48 -19.60 -10.66
N ALA A 79 9.96 -18.61 -11.42
CA ALA A 79 11.34 -18.14 -11.32
C ALA A 79 11.63 -17.60 -9.91
N ALA A 80 10.69 -16.80 -9.39
CA ALA A 80 10.77 -16.16 -8.10
C ALA A 80 9.37 -15.86 -7.55
N ALA A 81 9.30 -15.61 -6.25
CA ALA A 81 8.14 -15.13 -5.54
C ALA A 81 8.45 -13.80 -4.86
N ILE A 82 7.71 -12.76 -5.22
CA ILE A 82 7.72 -11.47 -4.53
C ILE A 82 6.54 -11.45 -3.57
N GLU A 83 6.82 -11.32 -2.28
CA GLU A 83 5.83 -11.25 -1.21
C GLU A 83 5.83 -9.87 -0.59
N PHE A 84 4.69 -9.17 -0.66
CA PHE A 84 4.54 -7.88 -0.02
C PHE A 84 4.04 -8.06 1.41
N GLY A 85 4.73 -7.40 2.34
CA GLY A 85 4.38 -7.35 3.74
C GLY A 85 5.56 -7.67 4.66
N TRP A 86 5.78 -6.83 5.67
CA TRP A 86 6.79 -7.00 6.69
C TRP A 86 6.25 -7.69 7.95
N THR A 87 4.93 -7.72 8.15
CA THR A 87 4.33 -8.25 9.37
C THR A 87 3.83 -9.69 9.26
N ILE A 88 3.94 -10.30 8.07
CA ILE A 88 3.60 -11.70 7.84
C ILE A 88 4.53 -12.59 8.70
N ASP A 89 3.93 -13.47 9.52
CA ASP A 89 4.66 -14.50 10.26
C ASP A 89 5.24 -15.51 9.27
N ASP A 90 6.47 -15.97 9.52
CA ASP A 90 7.19 -16.84 8.60
C ASP A 90 6.46 -18.17 8.38
N LYS A 91 5.70 -18.66 9.38
CA LYS A 91 4.87 -19.87 9.25
C LYS A 91 3.67 -19.68 8.31
N ASP A 92 3.22 -18.44 8.12
CA ASP A 92 2.06 -18.07 7.30
C ASP A 92 2.50 -17.51 5.93
N SER A 93 3.81 -17.39 5.70
CA SER A 93 4.39 -16.88 4.46
C SER A 93 4.29 -17.89 3.33
N ALA A 94 3.46 -17.58 2.35
CA ALA A 94 3.35 -18.36 1.13
C ALA A 94 4.66 -18.32 0.32
N GLY A 95 5.40 -17.21 0.38
CA GLY A 95 6.69 -17.08 -0.30
C GLY A 95 7.78 -17.98 0.30
N LEU A 96 7.89 -18.02 1.63
CA LEU A 96 8.81 -18.95 2.30
C LEU A 96 8.42 -20.40 2.04
N LEU A 97 7.13 -20.73 2.06
CA LEU A 97 6.66 -22.06 1.72
C LEU A 97 7.09 -22.47 0.30
N LEU A 98 6.95 -21.56 -0.69
CA LEU A 98 7.41 -21.82 -2.06
C LEU A 98 8.93 -22.06 -2.14
N LYS A 99 9.69 -21.31 -1.34
CA LYS A 99 11.15 -21.49 -1.26
C LYS A 99 11.53 -22.82 -0.64
N GLU A 100 10.95 -23.17 0.51
CA GLU A 100 11.29 -24.37 1.26
C GLU A 100 10.86 -25.64 0.53
N ASN A 101 9.67 -25.65 -0.04
CA ASN A 101 9.10 -26.86 -0.66
C ASN A 101 9.51 -27.03 -2.12
N PHE A 102 9.77 -25.94 -2.85
CA PHE A 102 9.99 -26.01 -4.28
C PHE A 102 11.26 -25.30 -4.75
N GLY A 103 12.00 -24.62 -3.88
CA GLY A 103 13.23 -23.90 -4.24
C GLY A 103 13.00 -22.66 -5.10
N VAL A 104 11.82 -22.03 -4.99
CA VAL A 104 11.53 -20.75 -5.66
C VAL A 104 12.23 -19.63 -4.91
N ASP A 105 12.93 -18.74 -5.62
CA ASP A 105 13.62 -17.61 -4.99
C ASP A 105 12.61 -16.64 -4.37
N HIS A 106 12.70 -16.43 -3.06
CA HIS A 106 11.75 -15.59 -2.31
C HIS A 106 12.34 -14.23 -2.00
N HIS A 107 11.60 -13.19 -2.37
CA HIS A 107 11.89 -11.79 -2.14
C HIS A 107 10.76 -11.17 -1.32
N ARG A 108 11.00 -10.87 -0.04
CA ARG A 108 10.05 -10.14 0.79
C ARG A 108 10.32 -8.64 0.71
N LEU A 109 9.28 -7.86 0.42
CA LEU A 109 9.34 -6.41 0.26
C LEU A 109 8.20 -5.75 1.05
N GLY A 110 8.27 -4.44 1.27
CA GLY A 110 7.12 -3.67 1.76
C GLY A 110 6.04 -3.56 0.70
N LEU A 111 4.86 -3.07 1.09
CA LEU A 111 3.89 -2.63 0.08
C LEU A 111 4.55 -1.52 -0.76
N PRO A 112 4.52 -1.58 -2.10
CA PRO A 112 5.16 -0.60 -2.97
C PRO A 112 4.37 0.72 -3.00
N ILE A 113 4.28 1.39 -1.85
CA ILE A 113 3.59 2.65 -1.61
C ILE A 113 4.67 3.72 -1.42
N GLY A 114 4.51 4.85 -2.11
CA GLY A 114 5.53 5.91 -2.13
C GLY A 114 6.68 5.61 -3.10
N LEU A 115 7.64 6.51 -3.17
CA LEU A 115 8.80 6.46 -4.06
C LEU A 115 9.77 5.36 -3.66
N ARG A 116 10.18 5.28 -2.39
CA ARG A 116 11.24 4.34 -1.96
C ARG A 116 10.86 2.87 -2.08
N GLU A 117 9.67 2.49 -1.60
CA GLU A 117 9.21 1.10 -1.68
C GLU A 117 8.86 0.72 -3.13
N THR A 118 8.35 1.67 -3.93
CA THR A 118 8.18 1.43 -5.37
C THR A 118 9.53 1.24 -6.07
N ASP A 119 10.53 2.09 -5.81
CA ASP A 119 11.88 1.94 -6.36
C ASP A 119 12.47 0.56 -5.99
N ALA A 120 12.25 0.09 -4.75
CA ALA A 120 12.69 -1.24 -4.31
C ALA A 120 12.02 -2.39 -5.07
N PHE A 121 10.71 -2.27 -5.33
CA PHE A 121 9.98 -3.24 -6.14
C PHE A 121 10.49 -3.29 -7.59
N PHE A 122 10.59 -2.15 -8.27
CA PHE A 122 11.11 -2.08 -9.65
C PHE A 122 12.57 -2.55 -9.74
N LYS A 123 13.41 -2.21 -8.75
CA LYS A 123 14.78 -2.73 -8.67
C LYS A 123 14.82 -4.25 -8.57
N THR A 124 13.94 -4.84 -7.75
CA THR A 124 13.83 -6.30 -7.61
C THR A 124 13.38 -6.94 -8.93
N LEU A 125 12.40 -6.36 -9.62
CA LEU A 125 11.99 -6.81 -10.95
C LEU A 125 13.14 -6.75 -11.96
N ASN A 126 13.90 -5.66 -12.00
CA ASN A 126 15.05 -5.54 -12.90
C ASN A 126 16.12 -6.61 -12.61
N GLN A 127 16.37 -6.89 -11.33
CA GLN A 127 17.31 -7.95 -10.92
C GLN A 127 16.85 -9.35 -11.33
N LEU A 128 15.57 -9.64 -11.14
CA LEU A 128 14.98 -10.95 -11.46
C LEU A 128 14.87 -11.20 -12.97
N THR A 129 14.55 -10.15 -13.73
CA THR A 129 14.24 -10.27 -15.16
C THR A 129 15.43 -9.96 -16.05
N GLY A 130 16.43 -9.23 -15.55
CA GLY A 130 17.53 -8.68 -16.33
C GLY A 130 17.09 -7.56 -17.29
N LEU A 131 15.85 -7.07 -17.17
CA LEU A 131 15.29 -6.01 -18.00
C LEU A 131 15.37 -4.66 -17.29
N ASP A 132 15.47 -3.60 -18.08
CA ASP A 132 15.33 -2.23 -17.58
C ASP A 132 13.86 -1.92 -17.26
N THR A 133 13.64 -0.94 -16.37
CA THR A 133 12.30 -0.46 -16.05
C THR A 133 11.62 0.14 -17.28
N PRO A 134 10.38 -0.30 -17.64
CA PRO A 134 9.68 0.22 -18.79
C PRO A 134 9.51 1.74 -18.74
N ALA A 135 9.70 2.42 -19.88
CA ALA A 135 9.73 3.88 -19.97
C ALA A 135 8.48 4.58 -19.41
N VAL A 136 7.32 3.91 -19.41
CA VAL A 136 6.09 4.45 -18.79
C VAL A 136 6.28 4.71 -17.29
N TYR A 137 6.97 3.81 -16.57
CA TYR A 137 7.18 3.92 -15.13
C TYR A 137 8.33 4.87 -14.79
N GLU A 138 9.38 4.93 -15.60
CA GLU A 138 10.42 5.97 -15.49
C GLU A 138 9.79 7.37 -15.60
N ASN A 139 8.89 7.57 -16.56
CA ASN A 139 8.17 8.84 -16.72
C ASN A 139 7.20 9.12 -15.57
N GLN A 140 6.54 8.09 -15.01
CA GLN A 140 5.70 8.26 -13.81
C GLN A 140 6.55 8.67 -12.60
N ARG A 141 7.69 8.00 -12.39
CA ARG A 141 8.66 8.32 -11.33
C ARG A 141 9.17 9.76 -11.43
N GLY A 142 9.55 10.19 -12.63
CA GLY A 142 9.99 11.57 -12.86
C GLY A 142 8.93 12.62 -12.53
N ARG A 143 7.68 12.39 -12.95
CA ARG A 143 6.53 13.27 -12.63
C ARG A 143 6.18 13.29 -11.15
N LEU A 144 6.32 12.15 -10.46
CA LEU A 144 6.17 12.08 -9.01
C LEU A 144 7.20 12.97 -8.33
N ILE A 145 8.48 12.82 -8.66
CA ILE A 145 9.57 13.62 -8.07
C ILE A 145 9.34 15.12 -8.32
N ASP A 146 8.94 15.50 -9.53
CA ASP A 146 8.60 16.89 -9.88
C ASP A 146 7.45 17.42 -9.00
N SER A 147 6.36 16.65 -8.87
CA SER A 147 5.22 17.01 -8.01
C SER A 147 5.61 17.12 -6.53
N LEU A 148 6.45 16.22 -6.03
CA LEU A 148 6.97 16.29 -4.67
C LEU A 148 7.79 17.57 -4.47
N ALA A 149 8.66 17.93 -5.42
CA ALA A 149 9.43 19.16 -5.36
C ALA A 149 8.53 20.41 -5.31
N ASP A 150 7.45 20.44 -6.08
CA ASP A 150 6.51 21.57 -6.11
C ASP A 150 5.62 21.67 -4.86
N GLY A 151 5.13 20.53 -4.38
CA GLY A 151 4.10 20.44 -3.37
C GLY A 151 4.59 20.23 -1.93
N HIS A 152 5.85 19.80 -1.72
CA HIS A 152 6.34 19.42 -0.38
C HIS A 152 6.10 20.52 0.68
N LYS A 153 6.23 21.79 0.31
CA LYS A 153 6.01 22.95 1.20
C LYS A 153 4.62 23.01 1.84
N TYR A 154 3.62 22.34 1.26
CA TYR A 154 2.25 22.29 1.81
C TYR A 154 2.05 21.16 2.82
N VAL A 155 2.87 20.12 2.78
CA VAL A 155 2.76 18.93 3.63
C VAL A 155 3.89 18.81 4.65
N PHE A 156 5.03 19.46 4.41
CA PHE A 156 6.20 19.40 5.28
C PHE A 156 5.87 19.83 6.72
N GLY A 157 6.29 19.02 7.69
CA GLY A 157 6.07 19.24 9.11
C GLY A 157 4.63 19.00 9.59
N LYS A 158 3.70 18.62 8.70
CA LYS A 158 2.34 18.25 9.09
C LYS A 158 2.34 16.97 9.90
N ARG A 159 1.48 16.91 10.91
CA ARG A 159 1.41 15.82 11.88
C ARG A 159 0.30 14.84 11.48
N ALA A 160 0.63 13.58 11.25
CA ALA A 160 -0.34 12.58 10.82
C ALA A 160 -0.53 11.47 11.84
N ILE A 161 -1.79 11.09 12.09
CA ILE A 161 -2.10 9.77 12.67
C ILE A 161 -2.41 8.82 11.52
N VAL A 162 -1.71 7.69 11.49
CA VAL A 162 -1.89 6.62 10.51
C VAL A 162 -2.49 5.41 11.22
N TYR A 163 -3.56 4.85 10.67
CA TYR A 163 -4.17 3.64 11.23
C TYR A 163 -4.75 2.71 10.17
N GLY A 164 -4.77 1.40 10.47
CA GLY A 164 -5.32 0.38 9.59
C GLY A 164 -4.71 -0.99 9.82
N GLU A 165 -4.71 -1.80 8.76
CA GLU A 165 -3.94 -3.05 8.68
C GLU A 165 -2.43 -2.71 8.73
N GLU A 166 -1.62 -3.57 9.35
CA GLU A 166 -0.24 -3.24 9.73
C GLU A 166 0.67 -2.93 8.55
N ASP A 167 0.62 -3.73 7.48
CA ASP A 167 1.45 -3.50 6.30
C ASP A 167 1.05 -2.24 5.54
N LEU A 168 -0.26 -1.94 5.50
CA LEU A 168 -0.74 -0.64 5.01
C LEU A 168 -0.24 0.52 5.87
N VAL A 169 -0.27 0.39 7.21
CA VAL A 169 0.25 1.42 8.12
C VAL A 169 1.74 1.64 7.88
N ILE A 170 2.54 0.58 7.69
CA ILE A 170 3.96 0.69 7.40
C ILE A 170 4.18 1.38 6.05
N GLY A 171 3.50 0.94 4.99
CA GLY A 171 3.64 1.53 3.65
C GLY A 171 3.24 3.00 3.60
N MET A 172 2.11 3.36 4.22
CA MET A 172 1.69 4.76 4.34
C MET A 172 2.68 5.57 5.19
N THR A 173 3.18 5.01 6.29
CA THR A 173 4.16 5.69 7.14
C THR A 173 5.48 5.95 6.39
N SER A 174 5.96 4.98 5.63
CA SER A 174 7.12 5.12 4.74
C SER A 174 6.93 6.30 3.78
N PHE A 175 5.78 6.33 3.09
CA PHE A 175 5.44 7.41 2.17
C PHE A 175 5.34 8.79 2.83
N LEU A 176 4.69 8.88 4.00
CA LEU A 176 4.57 10.15 4.73
C LEU A 176 5.93 10.69 5.17
N ALA A 177 6.80 9.80 5.67
CA ALA A 177 8.15 10.17 6.10
C ALA A 177 8.97 10.73 4.93
N GLU A 178 8.94 10.10 3.74
CA GLU A 178 9.72 10.59 2.59
C GLU A 178 9.20 11.92 2.00
N ILE A 179 7.92 12.26 2.16
CA ILE A 179 7.37 13.56 1.74
C ILE A 179 7.44 14.64 2.84
N GLY A 180 8.03 14.32 4.00
CA GLY A 180 8.23 15.25 5.11
C GLY A 180 7.02 15.48 6.01
N VAL A 181 5.99 14.63 5.93
CA VAL A 181 4.90 14.59 6.94
C VAL A 181 5.41 13.80 8.14
N GLN A 182 5.23 14.33 9.35
CA GLN A 182 5.60 13.68 10.61
C GLN A 182 4.50 12.73 11.08
N PRO A 183 4.67 11.40 11.01
CA PRO A 183 3.75 10.48 11.66
C PRO A 183 3.92 10.66 13.18
N VAL A 184 2.82 10.91 13.89
CA VAL A 184 2.83 11.09 15.35
C VAL A 184 2.27 9.88 16.09
N LEU A 185 1.39 9.12 15.43
CA LEU A 185 0.86 7.85 15.90
C LEU A 185 0.66 6.91 14.70
N CYS A 186 1.19 5.69 14.82
CA CYS A 186 0.96 4.58 13.91
C CYS A 186 0.24 3.48 14.68
N ALA A 187 -1.03 3.23 14.38
CA ALA A 187 -1.88 2.32 15.15
C ALA A 187 -2.48 1.22 14.28
N SER A 188 -2.47 -0.02 14.76
CA SER A 188 -3.17 -1.13 14.12
C SER A 188 -4.00 -1.93 15.11
N GLY A 189 -5.06 -2.55 14.61
CA GLY A 189 -5.77 -3.62 15.31
C GLY A 189 -5.07 -4.98 15.18
N GLY A 190 -4.07 -5.10 14.29
CA GLY A 190 -3.19 -6.26 14.16
C GLY A 190 -2.34 -6.50 15.41
N LYS A 191 -1.77 -7.70 15.52
CA LYS A 191 -0.98 -8.15 16.68
C LYS A 191 0.20 -9.03 16.24
N SER A 192 0.91 -8.64 15.18
CA SER A 192 2.01 -9.45 14.66
C SER A 192 3.25 -9.44 15.55
N GLY A 193 3.40 -8.44 16.42
CA GLY A 193 4.63 -8.14 17.15
C GLY A 193 5.75 -7.59 16.26
N ARG A 194 5.44 -7.21 15.01
CA ARG A 194 6.42 -6.76 14.00
C ARG A 194 6.22 -5.30 13.58
N LEU A 195 5.07 -4.70 13.89
CA LEU A 195 4.72 -3.34 13.43
C LEU A 195 5.74 -2.31 13.93
N GLU A 196 6.13 -2.39 15.20
CA GLU A 196 7.03 -1.41 15.82
C GLU A 196 8.38 -1.32 15.10
N ASN A 197 9.02 -2.46 14.86
CA ASN A 197 10.33 -2.51 14.20
C ASN A 197 10.24 -2.07 12.74
N ALA A 198 9.18 -2.48 12.03
CA ALA A 198 8.98 -2.10 10.64
C ALA A 198 8.73 -0.59 10.47
N VAL A 199 7.87 0.00 11.31
CA VAL A 199 7.63 1.45 11.31
C VAL A 199 8.89 2.24 11.65
N LYS A 200 9.66 1.80 12.66
CA LYS A 200 10.96 2.43 13.00
C LYS A 200 11.93 2.41 11.81
N SER A 201 12.01 1.28 11.11
CA SER A 201 12.89 1.11 9.95
C SER A 201 12.55 2.08 8.81
N VAL A 202 11.27 2.20 8.44
CA VAL A 202 10.89 3.07 7.31
C VAL A 202 11.04 4.56 7.62
N CYS A 203 10.93 4.94 8.90
CA CYS A 203 11.11 6.30 9.40
C CYS A 203 12.57 6.71 9.64
N ASP A 204 13.51 5.76 9.65
CA ASP A 204 14.90 6.02 10.08
C ASP A 204 15.56 7.13 9.25
N GLY A 205 16.07 8.15 9.94
CA GLY A 205 16.70 9.32 9.34
C GLY A 205 15.79 10.27 8.55
N LEU A 206 14.47 10.05 8.51
CA LEU A 206 13.53 10.87 7.73
C LEU A 206 12.59 11.73 8.57
N VAL A 207 12.31 11.32 9.81
CA VAL A 207 11.40 12.03 10.71
C VAL A 207 12.16 12.68 11.86
N SER A 208 11.62 13.79 12.37
CA SER A 208 12.24 14.54 13.47
C SER A 208 12.16 13.77 14.78
N ASP A 209 10.99 13.16 15.03
CA ASP A 209 10.70 12.39 16.23
C ASP A 209 10.18 11.00 15.85
N ALA A 210 10.52 9.98 16.63
CA ALA A 210 9.95 8.65 16.41
C ALA A 210 8.43 8.67 16.71
N PRO A 211 7.58 8.10 15.83
CA PRO A 211 6.15 8.02 16.09
C PRO A 211 5.87 7.14 17.32
N GLN A 212 4.74 7.39 17.99
CA GLN A 212 4.16 6.39 18.88
C GLN A 212 3.60 5.24 18.03
N ILE A 213 3.87 3.99 18.41
CA ILE A 213 3.48 2.82 17.62
C ILE A 213 2.75 1.84 18.53
N TYR A 214 1.54 1.43 18.12
CA TYR A 214 0.71 0.52 18.91
C TYR A 214 0.02 -0.53 18.04
N GLU A 215 0.08 -1.77 18.50
CA GLU A 215 -0.66 -2.92 18.00
C GLU A 215 -1.87 -3.21 18.88
N GLY A 216 -2.86 -3.92 18.35
CA GLY A 216 -4.08 -4.31 19.06
C GLY A 216 -4.95 -3.16 19.54
N MET A 217 -4.73 -1.95 19.01
CA MET A 217 -5.33 -0.71 19.49
C MET A 217 -6.72 -0.49 18.86
N ASP A 218 -7.66 0.02 19.64
CA ASP A 218 -8.99 0.42 19.16
C ASP A 218 -9.12 1.95 18.96
N PHE A 219 -10.24 2.38 18.39
CA PHE A 219 -10.48 3.81 18.12
C PHE A 219 -10.68 4.65 19.39
N TYR A 220 -11.10 4.05 20.49
CA TYR A 220 -11.26 4.76 21.75
C TYR A 220 -9.89 5.11 22.34
N GLU A 221 -8.92 4.21 22.21
CA GLU A 221 -7.53 4.47 22.58
C GLU A 221 -6.84 5.47 21.65
N ILE A 222 -7.05 5.35 20.33
CA ILE A 222 -6.55 6.34 19.35
C ILE A 222 -7.08 7.74 19.68
N GLU A 223 -8.37 7.88 19.98
CA GLU A 223 -8.99 9.16 20.32
C GLU A 223 -8.36 9.80 21.56
N LYS A 224 -8.05 9.03 22.61
CA LYS A 224 -7.38 9.53 23.82
C LYS A 224 -5.99 10.07 23.55
N LEU A 225 -5.24 9.43 22.65
CA LEU A 225 -3.90 9.88 22.29
C LEU A 225 -3.93 11.07 21.35
N ALA A 226 -4.88 11.09 20.41
CA ALA A 226 -4.98 12.13 19.39
C ALA A 226 -5.10 13.54 20.00
N GLU A 227 -5.86 13.71 21.09
CA GLU A 227 -6.00 15.00 21.79
C GLU A 227 -4.66 15.57 22.28
N LYS A 228 -3.72 14.71 22.70
CA LYS A 228 -2.40 15.12 23.17
C LYS A 228 -1.39 15.29 22.03
N LEU A 229 -1.61 14.57 20.93
CA LEU A 229 -0.70 14.52 19.80
C LEU A 229 -0.95 15.64 18.78
N GLU A 230 -2.10 16.32 18.85
CA GLU A 230 -2.45 17.46 17.99
C GLU A 230 -2.13 17.21 16.49
N PRO A 231 -2.68 16.15 15.87
CA PRO A 231 -2.47 15.89 14.45
C PRO A 231 -3.15 16.93 13.56
N ASP A 232 -2.56 17.20 12.40
CA ASP A 232 -3.14 17.98 11.31
C ASP A 232 -4.06 17.13 10.41
N ILE A 233 -3.84 15.82 10.34
CA ILE A 233 -4.54 14.92 9.41
C ILE A 233 -4.63 13.49 9.95
N LEU A 234 -5.75 12.82 9.63
CA LEU A 234 -5.91 11.38 9.83
C LEU A 234 -5.77 10.64 8.51
N ILE A 235 -5.09 9.49 8.52
CA ILE A 235 -4.88 8.65 7.34
C ILE A 235 -5.25 7.21 7.70
N GLY A 236 -6.28 6.69 7.04
CA GLY A 236 -6.80 5.35 7.30
C GLY A 236 -8.24 5.20 6.82
N HIS A 237 -8.93 4.14 7.23
CA HIS A 237 -10.27 3.82 6.75
C HIS A 237 -11.39 4.63 7.46
N SER A 238 -12.66 4.46 7.05
CA SER A 238 -13.79 5.33 7.46
C SER A 238 -14.08 5.41 8.96
N LYS A 239 -13.54 4.52 9.79
CA LYS A 239 -13.82 4.51 11.24
C LYS A 239 -13.26 5.74 11.96
N GLY A 240 -12.19 6.34 11.45
CA GLY A 240 -11.64 7.58 12.01
C GLY A 240 -12.46 8.84 11.70
N TYR A 241 -13.56 8.74 10.95
CA TYR A 241 -14.40 9.90 10.62
C TYR A 241 -14.92 10.64 11.85
N GLN A 242 -15.35 9.91 12.89
CA GLN A 242 -15.85 10.53 14.13
C GLN A 242 -14.76 11.36 14.82
N LEU A 243 -13.54 10.83 14.89
CA LEU A 243 -12.38 11.51 15.44
C LEU A 243 -12.00 12.74 14.61
N ALA A 244 -11.90 12.59 13.28
CA ALA A 244 -11.63 13.69 12.36
C ALA A 244 -12.61 14.85 12.55
N ARG A 245 -13.91 14.53 12.67
CA ARG A 245 -14.97 15.51 12.91
C ARG A 245 -14.84 16.18 14.27
N LYS A 246 -14.57 15.42 15.33
CA LYS A 246 -14.37 15.94 16.70
C LYS A 246 -13.20 16.93 16.75
N MET A 247 -12.09 16.59 16.11
CA MET A 247 -10.88 17.40 16.09
C MET A 247 -10.90 18.50 15.03
N ASN A 248 -11.90 18.52 14.15
CA ASN A 248 -12.01 19.44 13.02
C ASN A 248 -10.78 19.39 12.09
N ILE A 249 -10.30 18.18 11.76
CA ILE A 249 -9.16 17.94 10.87
C ILE A 249 -9.56 17.07 9.67
N PRO A 250 -8.86 17.16 8.53
CA PRO A 250 -9.09 16.29 7.39
C PRO A 250 -8.81 14.81 7.68
N ILE A 251 -9.47 13.94 6.91
CA ILE A 251 -9.22 12.50 6.87
C ILE A 251 -9.01 12.07 5.41
N VAL A 252 -7.87 11.46 5.13
CA VAL A 252 -7.57 10.80 3.86
C VAL A 252 -7.90 9.32 4.00
N ARG A 253 -8.82 8.85 3.16
CA ARG A 253 -9.36 7.49 3.25
C ARG A 253 -8.52 6.53 2.44
N VAL A 254 -7.87 5.60 3.14
CA VAL A 254 -7.08 4.50 2.57
C VAL A 254 -7.42 3.20 3.29
N GLY A 255 -7.12 2.06 2.65
CA GLY A 255 -7.35 0.74 3.24
C GLY A 255 -8.82 0.34 3.34
N PHE A 256 -9.16 -0.44 4.37
CA PHE A 256 -10.47 -1.08 4.51
C PHE A 256 -10.95 -1.06 5.98
N PRO A 257 -12.27 -0.88 6.24
CA PRO A 257 -13.34 -0.62 5.28
C PRO A 257 -13.58 0.87 5.02
N ILE A 258 -13.75 1.23 3.74
CA ILE A 258 -14.24 2.55 3.32
C ILE A 258 -15.72 2.44 2.98
N HIS A 259 -16.60 2.78 3.92
CA HIS A 259 -18.06 2.61 3.82
C HIS A 259 -18.84 3.92 3.76
N ASP A 260 -18.18 5.05 4.02
CA ASP A 260 -18.78 6.39 3.96
C ASP A 260 -18.39 7.17 2.69
N ARG A 261 -17.76 6.50 1.72
CA ARG A 261 -17.45 6.99 0.37
C ARG A 261 -17.68 5.88 -0.64
N ILE A 262 -17.93 6.27 -1.88
CA ILE A 262 -18.06 5.33 -3.00
C ILE A 262 -16.69 5.06 -3.62
N GLY A 263 -16.40 3.79 -3.90
CA GLY A 263 -15.22 3.40 -4.68
C GLY A 263 -13.95 3.15 -3.88
N GLY A 264 -14.05 2.82 -2.59
CA GLY A 264 -12.88 2.48 -1.76
C GLY A 264 -12.02 1.35 -2.34
N GLN A 265 -12.64 0.37 -3.00
CA GLN A 265 -11.92 -0.72 -3.68
C GLN A 265 -11.14 -0.26 -4.93
N ARG A 266 -11.48 0.90 -5.50
CA ARG A 266 -10.84 1.47 -6.69
C ARG A 266 -9.74 2.48 -6.38
N ILE A 267 -9.35 2.61 -5.12
CA ILE A 267 -8.27 3.52 -4.73
C ILE A 267 -6.94 2.83 -5.06
N LEU A 268 -6.14 3.46 -5.93
CA LEU A 268 -4.78 3.03 -6.22
C LEU A 268 -3.83 3.60 -5.16
N HIS A 269 -3.16 2.72 -4.42
CA HIS A 269 -2.17 3.04 -3.40
C HIS A 269 -0.74 2.81 -3.90
N ILE A 270 -0.54 1.77 -4.71
CA ILE A 270 0.80 1.29 -5.07
C ILE A 270 1.37 1.93 -6.34
N GLY A 271 2.69 1.80 -6.50
CA GLY A 271 3.43 2.28 -7.64
C GLY A 271 3.54 3.81 -7.67
N TYR A 272 4.28 4.33 -8.65
CA TYR A 272 4.49 5.77 -8.79
C TYR A 272 3.17 6.51 -9.03
N GLN A 273 2.23 5.90 -9.75
CA GLN A 273 0.91 6.47 -9.99
C GLN A 273 0.04 6.51 -8.71
N GLY A 274 0.07 5.48 -7.87
CA GLY A 274 -0.61 5.48 -6.58
C GLY A 274 -0.02 6.52 -5.64
N ALA A 275 1.31 6.58 -5.55
CA ALA A 275 2.02 7.60 -4.77
C ALA A 275 1.65 9.03 -5.21
N GLN A 276 1.57 9.30 -6.51
CA GLN A 276 1.12 10.60 -7.03
C GLN A 276 -0.30 10.93 -6.56
N GLN A 277 -1.25 9.99 -6.71
CA GLN A 277 -2.64 10.21 -6.29
C GLN A 277 -2.76 10.44 -4.78
N LEU A 278 -2.00 9.68 -3.98
CA LEU A 278 -1.96 9.84 -2.53
C LEU A 278 -1.37 11.21 -2.16
N PHE A 279 -0.28 11.63 -2.79
CA PHE A 279 0.33 12.94 -2.57
C PHE A 279 -0.68 14.06 -2.82
N ASP A 280 -1.30 14.06 -4.01
CA ASP A 280 -2.27 15.06 -4.41
C ASP A 280 -3.47 15.07 -3.45
N THR A 281 -3.94 13.91 -3.02
CA THR A 281 -5.05 13.78 -2.08
C THR A 281 -4.71 14.36 -0.70
N ILE A 282 -3.52 14.06 -0.17
CA ILE A 282 -3.06 14.57 1.14
C ILE A 282 -2.86 16.08 1.08
N ALA A 283 -2.12 16.57 0.08
CA ALA A 283 -1.86 18.00 -0.09
C ALA A 283 -3.16 18.79 -0.24
N ASN A 284 -4.08 18.33 -1.09
CA ASN A 284 -5.36 19.01 -1.30
C ASN A 284 -6.28 18.95 -0.07
N ALA A 285 -6.25 17.87 0.72
CA ALA A 285 -7.01 17.80 1.97
C ALA A 285 -6.54 18.85 2.99
N LEU A 286 -5.22 19.04 3.12
CA LEU A 286 -4.61 20.06 3.97
C LEU A 286 -4.88 21.48 3.46
N LEU A 287 -4.77 21.71 2.15
CA LEU A 287 -5.08 22.99 1.52
C LEU A 287 -6.55 23.36 1.71
N THR A 288 -7.46 22.41 1.48
CA THR A 288 -8.90 22.59 1.71
C THR A 288 -9.19 22.98 3.16
N LYS A 289 -8.54 22.29 4.11
CA LYS A 289 -8.67 22.63 5.55
C LYS A 289 -8.19 24.06 5.82
N LYS A 290 -7.01 24.43 5.30
CA LYS A 290 -6.46 25.79 5.44
C LYS A 290 -7.38 26.87 4.84
N GLN A 291 -7.99 26.60 3.69
CA GLN A 291 -8.96 27.51 3.06
C GLN A 291 -10.22 27.68 3.91
N ASN A 292 -10.79 26.58 4.40
CA ASN A 292 -12.01 26.61 5.22
C ASN A 292 -11.80 27.37 6.54
N ASP A 293 -10.60 27.34 7.10
CA ASP A 293 -10.26 28.08 8.32
C ASP A 293 -9.90 29.55 8.06
N SER A 294 -9.70 29.95 6.79
CA SER A 294 -9.34 31.30 6.43
C SER A 294 -10.49 32.29 6.62
N LYS A 295 -10.25 33.36 7.39
CA LYS A 295 -11.23 34.42 7.66
C LYS A 295 -11.37 35.43 6.50
N THR A 296 -10.41 35.47 5.57
CA THR A 296 -10.34 36.48 4.50
C THR A 296 -10.87 35.99 3.14
N GLY A 297 -11.54 34.83 3.13
CA GLY A 297 -12.05 34.21 1.90
C GLY A 297 -10.94 33.70 0.97
N TYR A 298 -11.33 33.10 -0.16
CA TYR A 298 -10.48 32.38 -1.14
C TYR A 298 -9.36 33.19 -1.80
N SER A 299 -9.12 34.44 -1.41
CA SER A 299 -8.36 35.38 -2.24
C SER A 299 -6.87 35.10 -2.32
N TYR A 300 -6.21 34.47 -1.33
CA TYR A 300 -4.79 34.11 -1.43
C TYR A 300 -4.42 32.92 -0.50
N MET A 301 -3.77 31.90 -1.06
CA MET A 301 -2.98 30.89 -0.34
C MET A 301 -1.58 30.81 -0.93
#